data_AF-A0A9X4KXE9-F1
#
_entry.id   AF-A0A9X4KXE9-F1
#
_cell.length_a   1.000
_cell.length_b   1.000
_cell.length_c   1.000
_cell.angle_alpha   90.00
_cell.angle_beta   90.00
_cell.angle_gamma   90.00
#
_symmetry.space_group_name_H-M   'P 1'
#
loop_
_entity.id
_entity.type
_entity.pdbx_description
1 polymer ?
#
loop_
_entity_poly.entity_id
_entity_poly.type
_entity_poly.pdbx_seq_one_letter_code
_entity_poly.pdbx_strand_id
1 'polypeptide(L)' 'MNETQLKEIRDHVYGQRPLAVAGRGIGLRNVHERIKMQFGESYGLRIDSRPGEGTTVELAIPGRQDEEEADERC' A
#
# COMPACT_ATOMS: atom_id res chain seq x y z
N MET A 1 2.36 4.04 -16.95
CA MET A 1 3.09 2.74 -16.93
C MET A 1 2.44 1.81 -17.94
N ASN A 2 3.16 0.86 -18.56
CA ASN A 2 2.50 -0.11 -19.45
C ASN A 2 1.80 -1.22 -18.64
N GLU A 3 0.91 -1.99 -19.29
CA GLU A 3 0.14 -3.05 -18.63
C GLU A 3 1.02 -4.15 -18.02
N THR A 4 2.13 -4.49 -18.69
CA THR A 4 3.09 -5.49 -18.21
C THR A 4 3.76 -5.05 -16.91
N GLN A 5 4.25 -3.82 -16.86
CA GLN A 5 4.86 -3.23 -15.67
C GLN A 5 3.83 -3.10 -14.54
N LEU A 6 2.57 -2.77 -14.84
CA LEU A 6 1.49 -2.73 -13.84
C LEU A 6 1.20 -4.09 -13.24
N LYS A 7 1.15 -5.12 -14.07
CA LYS A 7 1.00 -6.49 -13.62
C LYS A 7 2.16 -6.90 -12.72
N GLU A 8 3.39 -6.57 -13.08
CA GLU A 8 4.57 -6.89 -12.25
C GLU A 8 4.52 -6.21 -10.88
N ILE A 9 4.16 -4.92 -10.82
CA ILE A 9 4.04 -4.23 -9.53
C ILE A 9 2.93 -4.85 -8.68
N ARG A 10 1.78 -5.18 -9.28
CA ARG A 10 0.66 -5.83 -8.56
C ARG A 10 1.07 -7.20 -8.01
N ASP A 11 1.75 -8.03 -8.82
CA ASP A 11 2.22 -9.35 -8.39
C ASP A 11 3.17 -9.26 -7.18
N HIS A 12 4.01 -8.21 -7.10
CA HIS A 12 4.93 -8.00 -5.98
C HIS A 12 4.26 -7.42 -4.73
N VAL A 13 3.36 -6.44 -4.90
CA VAL A 13 2.70 -5.77 -3.77
C VAL A 13 1.71 -6.69 -3.06
N TYR A 14 1.00 -7.54 -3.81
CA TYR A 14 -0.02 -8.43 -3.25
C TYR A 14 0.49 -9.86 -2.95
N GLY A 15 1.81 -10.05 -2.91
CA GLY A 15 2.40 -11.29 -2.37
C GLY A 15 2.33 -12.53 -3.27
N GLN A 16 2.03 -12.40 -4.57
CA GLN A 16 1.93 -13.55 -5.48
C GLN A 16 3.29 -14.10 -5.94
N ARG A 17 4.41 -13.45 -5.60
CA ARG A 17 5.77 -13.98 -5.80
C ARG A 17 6.68 -13.73 -4.59
N PRO A 18 7.62 -14.65 -4.30
CA PRO A 18 8.71 -14.38 -3.36
C PRO A 18 9.54 -13.19 -3.88
N LEU A 19 10.04 -12.36 -2.96
CA LEU A 19 10.85 -11.19 -3.26
C LEU A 19 12.11 -11.62 -4.03
N ALA A 20 12.05 -11.59 -5.36
CA ALA A 20 13.23 -11.70 -6.18
C ALA A 20 14.07 -10.43 -5.94
N VAL A 21 15.33 -10.64 -5.58
CA VAL A 21 16.31 -9.63 -5.19
C VAL A 21 16.52 -8.62 -6.33
N ALA A 22 15.72 -7.55 -6.38
CA ALA A 22 15.92 -6.49 -7.37
C ALA A 22 15.25 -5.15 -7.01
N GLY A 23 15.21 -4.75 -5.72
CA GLY A 23 14.98 -3.34 -5.29
C GLY A 23 13.67 -2.62 -5.71
N ARG A 24 12.88 -3.14 -6.65
CA ARG A 24 11.66 -2.56 -7.19
C ARG A 24 10.46 -3.23 -6.52
N GLY A 25 9.57 -2.44 -5.94
CA GLY A 25 8.33 -2.93 -5.31
C GLY A 25 8.44 -3.32 -3.83
N ILE A 26 9.64 -3.32 -3.23
CA ILE A 26 9.84 -3.63 -1.80
C ILE A 26 9.09 -2.63 -0.91
N GLY A 27 9.17 -1.34 -1.22
CA GLY A 27 8.55 -0.27 -0.43
C GLY A 27 7.03 -0.40 -0.36
N LEU A 28 6.37 -0.54 -1.51
CA LEU A 28 4.90 -0.64 -1.58
C LEU A 28 4.39 -1.94 -0.95
N ARG A 29 5.10 -3.06 -1.11
CA ARG A 29 4.77 -4.31 -0.41
C ARG A 29 4.88 -4.13 1.10
N ASN A 30 5.96 -3.54 1.59
CA ASN A 30 6.15 -3.32 3.03
C ASN A 30 5.01 -2.46 3.62
N VAL A 31 4.64 -1.38 2.92
CA VAL A 31 3.50 -0.55 3.32
C VAL A 31 2.20 -1.36 3.30
N HIS A 32 1.92 -2.09 2.23
CA HIS A 32 0.72 -2.93 2.10
C HIS A 32 0.59 -3.96 3.25
N GLU A 33 1.66 -4.71 3.50
CA GLU A 33 1.71 -5.72 4.57
C GLU A 33 1.56 -5.08 5.94
N ARG A 34 2.22 -3.94 6.22
CA ARG A 34 2.09 -3.24 7.50
C ARG A 34 0.67 -2.77 7.76
N ILE A 35 0.00 -2.22 6.76
CA ILE A 35 -1.39 -1.77 6.89
C ILE A 35 -2.30 -2.96 7.22
N LYS A 36 -2.13 -4.07 6.52
CA LYS A 36 -2.89 -5.30 6.79
C LYS A 36 -2.62 -5.86 8.17
N MET A 37 -1.36 -5.89 8.60
CA MET A 37 -0.97 -6.33 9.95
C MET A 37 -1.57 -5.44 11.04
N GLN A 38 -1.67 -4.13 10.80
CA GLN A 38 -2.15 -3.17 11.79
C GLN A 38 -3.68 -3.09 11.86
N PHE A 39 -4.38 -3.16 10.71
CA PHE A 39 -5.81 -2.84 10.62
C PHE A 39 -6.66 -4.01 10.12
N GLY A 40 -6.05 -5.09 9.62
CA GLY A 40 -6.72 -6.27 9.06
C GLY A 40 -6.67 -6.35 7.53
N GLU A 41 -6.97 -7.54 7.00
CA GLU A 41 -6.87 -7.86 5.56
C GLU A 41 -7.77 -7.02 4.64
N SER A 42 -8.80 -6.37 5.17
CA SER A 42 -9.69 -5.47 4.41
C SER A 42 -9.04 -4.14 4.05
N TYR A 43 -7.88 -3.83 4.64
CA TYR A 43 -7.15 -2.58 4.45
C TYR A 43 -5.88 -2.81 3.62
N GLY A 44 -5.30 -1.72 3.10
CA GLY A 44 -4.08 -1.82 2.30
C GLY A 44 -3.95 -0.74 1.25
N LEU A 45 -3.28 -1.10 0.16
CA LEU A 45 -3.00 -0.25 -0.98
C LEU A 45 -3.74 -0.79 -2.21
N ARG A 46 -4.21 0.10 -3.08
CA ARG A 46 -4.64 -0.21 -4.45
C ARG A 46 -3.85 0.65 -5.42
N ILE A 47 -3.41 0.04 -6.52
CA ILE A 47 -2.57 0.71 -7.53
C ILE A 47 -3.26 0.58 -8.88
N ASP A 48 -3.55 1.72 -9.48
CA ASP A 48 -4.05 1.84 -10.84
C ASP A 48 -3.08 2.69 -11.68
N SER A 49 -2.92 2.35 -12.96
CA SER A 49 -2.09 3.15 -13.86
C SER A 49 -2.51 2.89 -15.29
N ARG A 50 -2.53 3.96 -16.08
CA ARG A 50 -2.75 3.87 -17.52
C ARG A 50 -1.61 4.56 -18.27
N PRO A 51 -1.17 4.02 -19.41
CA PRO A 51 -0.20 4.69 -20.27
C PRO A 51 -0.69 6.10 -20.64
N GLY A 52 0.15 7.12 -20.46
CA GLY A 52 -0.20 8.50 -20.78
C GLY A 52 -1.05 9.25 -19.75
N GLU A 53 -1.72 8.56 -18.82
CA GLU A 53 -2.55 9.20 -17.77
C GLU A 53 -1.86 9.24 -16.39
N GLY A 54 -0.80 8.46 -16.20
CA GLY A 54 -0.03 8.41 -14.94
C GLY A 54 -0.37 7.20 -14.07
N THR A 55 -0.17 7.34 -12.75
CA THR A 55 -0.33 6.28 -11.76
C THR A 55 -1.04 6.83 -10.53
N THR A 56 -2.09 6.14 -10.10
CA THR A 56 -2.88 6.43 -8.91
C THR A 56 -2.65 5.35 -7.86
N VAL A 57 -2.36 5.76 -6.63
CA VAL A 57 -2.21 4.88 -5.47
C VAL A 57 -3.22 5.29 -4.42
N GLU A 58 -4.10 4.37 -4.05
CA GLU A 58 -5.12 4.56 -3.02
C GLU A 58 -4.72 3.79 -1.75
N LEU A 59 -4.90 4.43 -0.59
CA LEU A 59 -4.66 3.87 0.73
C LEU A 59 -5.98 3.75 1.49
N ALA A 60 -6.30 2.56 1.98
CA ALA A 60 -7.45 2.33 2.84
C ALA A 60 -6.97 2.03 4.26
N ILE A 61 -7.39 2.86 5.22
CA ILE A 61 -7.17 2.70 6.67
C ILE A 61 -8.44 3.11 7.42
N PRO A 62 -8.66 2.67 8.67
CA PRO A 62 -9.76 3.15 9.48
C PRO A 62 -9.65 4.67 9.69
N GLY A 63 -10.78 5.37 9.68
CA GLY A 63 -10.83 6.75 10.18
C GLY A 63 -10.50 6.76 11.68
N ARG A 64 -9.72 7.74 12.13
CA ARG A 64 -9.51 7.95 13.56
C ARG A 64 -10.88 8.23 14.20
N GLN A 65 -11.25 7.47 15.22
CA GLN A 65 -12.03 8.06 16.30
C GLN A 65 -10.97 8.74 17.15
N ASP A 66 -10.83 10.05 17.01
CA ASP A 66 -9.97 10.81 17.90
C ASP A 66 -10.52 10.66 19.32
N GLU A 67 -9.92 9.79 20.14
CA GLU A 67 -9.81 10.12 21.55
C GLU A 67 -8.83 11.28 21.60
N GLU A 68 -9.38 12.50 21.66
CA GLU A 68 -8.68 13.69 22.12
C GLU A 68 -8.09 13.39 23.50
N GLU A 69 -6.90 12.80 23.56
CA GLU A 69 -6.04 12.96 24.72
C GLU A 69 -5.57 14.42 24.70
N ALA A 70 -6.41 15.29 25.24
CA ALA A 70 -6.01 16.60 25.70
C ALA A 70 -4.80 16.38 26.62
N ASP A 71 -3.63 16.80 26.14
CA ASP A 71 -2.41 16.90 26.94
C ASP A 71 -2.64 17.95 28.04
N GLU A 72 -3.35 17.57 29.10
CA GLU A 72 -3.34 18.26 30.38
C GLU A 72 -2.01 17.93 31.06
N ARG A 73 -0.95 18.60 30.61
CA ARG A 73 0.28 18.72 31.39
C ARG A 73 0.27 20.07 32.12
N CYS A 74 -0.04 19.99 33.41
CA CYS A 74 0.13 21.03 34.43
C CYS A 74 1.50 21.72 34.39
#